data_AF-A0A0Q7YS31-F1
#
_entry.id   AF-A0A0Q7YS31-F1
#
_cell.length_a   1.000
_cell.length_b   1.000
_cell.length_c   1.000
_cell.angle_alpha   90.00
_cell.angle_beta   90.00
_cell.angle_gamma   90.00
#
_symmetry.space_group_name_H-M   'P 1'
#
loop_
_entity.id
_entity.type
_entity.pdbx_description
1 polymer ?
#
loop_
_entity_poly.entity_id
_entity_poly.type
_entity_poly.pdbx_seq_one_letter_code
_entity_poly.pdbx_strand_id
1 'polypeptide(L)'
;MKYPILAAALLLAAAAPTTTATAMTIDADERELYDNSIQCMAFFGIMAGLGTKGDDADPKIVASGTKFLAIATVLADDDEAQIKTDFDAQIDKFARITKNPEDPDMIKQVQDISESCTFLETLVDAMIESGTL
;
A
#
# COMPACT_ATOMS: atom_id res chain seq x y z
N MET A 1 -19.15 -14.34 -5.10
CA MET A 1 -18.74 -14.53 -6.51
C MET A 1 -17.35 -13.93 -6.61
N LYS A 2 -16.40 -14.71 -7.14
CA LYS A 2 -14.97 -14.36 -7.16
C LYS A 2 -14.75 -13.14 -8.06
N TYR A 3 -13.88 -12.22 -7.67
CA TYR A 3 -13.49 -11.02 -8.44
C TYR A 3 -12.15 -11.22 -9.18
N PRO A 4 -12.03 -12.13 -10.17
CA PRO A 4 -10.78 -12.37 -10.89
C PRO A 4 -10.33 -11.20 -11.78
N ILE A 5 -11.13 -10.12 -11.86
CA ILE A 5 -10.88 -8.98 -12.74
C ILE A 5 -9.93 -7.97 -12.08
N LEU A 6 -9.96 -7.84 -10.75
CA LEU A 6 -9.07 -6.92 -10.03
C LEU A 6 -7.61 -7.36 -10.16
N ALA A 7 -7.30 -8.63 -9.87
CA ALA A 7 -5.94 -9.17 -10.05
C ALA A 7 -5.44 -9.07 -11.50
N ALA A 8 -6.32 -9.23 -12.49
CA ALA A 8 -5.96 -9.13 -13.90
C ALA A 8 -5.63 -7.69 -14.34
N ALA A 9 -6.30 -6.67 -13.80
CA ALA A 9 -6.03 -5.27 -14.11
C ALA A 9 -4.69 -4.79 -13.52
N LEU A 10 -4.35 -5.25 -12.31
CA LEU A 10 -3.06 -4.98 -11.66
C LEU A 10 -1.87 -5.60 -12.41
N LEU A 11 -2.05 -6.79 -13.00
CA LEU A 11 -1.02 -7.48 -13.79
C LEU A 11 -0.69 -6.79 -15.12
N LEU A 12 -1.61 -6.00 -15.71
CA LEU A 12 -1.37 -5.35 -17.00
C LEU A 12 -0.58 -4.03 -16.89
N ALA A 13 -0.59 -3.37 -15.73
CA ALA A 13 0.15 -2.12 -15.52
C ALA A 13 1.66 -2.34 -15.21
N ALA A 14 2.06 -3.58 -14.88
CA ALA A 14 3.46 -3.95 -14.65
C ALA A 14 4.25 -4.29 -15.94
N ALA A 15 3.65 -4.13 -17.13
CA ALA A 15 4.29 -4.48 -18.39
C ALA A 15 5.22 -3.36 -18.92
N ALA A 16 6.38 -3.19 -18.28
CA ALA A 16 7.59 -2.72 -18.96
C ALA A 16 8.73 -3.74 -18.74
N PRO A 17 9.50 -4.10 -19.77
CA PRO A 17 10.06 -5.43 -19.90
C PRO A 17 11.42 -5.51 -19.21
N THR A 18 11.62 -6.49 -18.33
CA THR A 18 12.83 -7.34 -18.34
C THR A 18 12.70 -8.49 -17.34
N THR A 19 12.94 -9.68 -17.86
CA THR A 19 13.23 -10.94 -17.15
C THR A 19 12.08 -11.63 -16.40
N THR A 20 11.68 -12.78 -16.96
CA THR A 20 11.00 -13.88 -16.27
C THR A 20 9.69 -13.50 -15.58
N ALA A 21 8.66 -13.29 -16.42
CA ALA A 21 7.26 -13.45 -16.05
C ALA A 21 7.02 -14.92 -15.66
N THR A 22 7.43 -15.26 -14.44
CA THR A 22 6.91 -16.41 -13.74
C THR A 22 5.43 -16.11 -13.54
N ALA A 23 4.57 -16.99 -14.04
CA ALA A 23 3.19 -17.04 -13.62
C ALA A 23 3.18 -17.35 -12.10
N MET A 24 3.38 -16.31 -11.28
CA MET A 24 3.12 -16.36 -9.86
C MET A 24 1.61 -16.51 -9.71
N THR A 25 1.23 -17.46 -8.87
CA THR A 25 -0.15 -17.92 -8.74
C THR A 25 -0.99 -16.80 -8.11
N ILE A 26 -2.11 -16.45 -8.76
CA ILE A 26 -3.04 -15.35 -8.44
C ILE A 26 -3.30 -15.11 -6.93
N ASP A 27 -3.31 -16.16 -6.11
CA ASP A 27 -3.52 -16.08 -4.64
C ASP A 27 -2.33 -15.43 -3.88
N ALA A 28 -1.10 -15.65 -4.34
CA ALA A 28 0.10 -15.04 -3.75
C ALA A 28 0.21 -13.56 -4.11
N ASP A 29 -0.19 -13.19 -5.33
CA ASP A 29 -0.15 -11.82 -5.82
C ASP A 29 -1.23 -10.96 -5.13
N GLU A 30 -2.44 -11.51 -4.91
CA GLU A 30 -3.50 -10.85 -4.14
C GLU A 30 -3.09 -10.65 -2.68
N ARG A 31 -2.40 -11.63 -2.07
CA ARG A 31 -1.90 -11.50 -0.69
C ARG A 31 -0.77 -10.46 -0.58
N GLU A 32 0.18 -10.48 -1.50
CA GLU A 32 1.27 -9.49 -1.54
C GLU A 32 0.71 -8.07 -1.74
N LEU A 33 -0.26 -7.92 -2.64
CA LEU A 33 -0.91 -6.64 -2.87
C LEU A 33 -1.69 -6.17 -1.64
N TYR A 34 -2.36 -7.06 -0.92
CA TYR A 34 -3.02 -6.74 0.35
C TYR A 34 -1.99 -6.25 1.37
N ASP A 35 -0.92 -6.99 1.60
CA ASP A 35 0.12 -6.64 2.59
C ASP A 35 0.78 -5.29 2.25
N ASN A 36 1.05 -5.05 0.97
CA ASN A 36 1.56 -3.77 0.47
C ASN A 36 0.56 -2.63 0.63
N SER A 37 -0.73 -2.88 0.39
CA SER A 37 -1.80 -1.88 0.58
C SER A 37 -1.92 -1.46 2.05
N ILE A 38 -1.85 -2.42 2.97
CA ILE A 38 -1.84 -2.13 4.41
C ILE A 38 -0.60 -1.32 4.82
N GLN A 39 0.58 -1.65 4.28
CA GLN A 39 1.80 -0.87 4.51
C GLN A 39 1.70 0.56 4.00
N CYS A 40 1.16 0.77 2.80
CA CYS A 40 1.01 2.10 2.21
C CYS A 40 -0.08 2.92 2.89
N MET A 41 -1.18 2.30 3.30
CA MET A 41 -2.18 2.94 4.17
C MET A 41 -1.55 3.45 5.47
N ALA A 42 -0.73 2.64 6.13
CA ALA A 42 -0.01 3.04 7.34
C ALA A 42 1.01 4.16 7.07
N PHE A 43 1.78 4.07 5.99
CA PHE A 43 2.75 5.09 5.59
C PHE A 43 2.08 6.45 5.34
N PHE A 44 1.06 6.49 4.47
CA PHE A 44 0.34 7.73 4.17
C PHE A 44 -0.45 8.25 5.38
N GLY A 45 -0.99 7.37 6.23
CA GLY A 45 -1.62 7.78 7.49
C GLY A 45 -0.64 8.49 8.44
N ILE A 46 0.59 7.99 8.56
CA ILE A 46 1.66 8.63 9.33
C ILE A 46 2.01 9.99 8.73
N MET A 47 2.22 10.05 7.40
CA MET A 47 2.54 11.28 6.68
C MET A 47 1.40 12.32 6.73
N ALA A 48 0.15 11.88 6.78
CA ALA A 48 -1.03 12.75 6.86
C ALA A 48 -1.22 13.40 8.23
N GLY A 49 -0.40 13.08 9.23
CA GLY A 49 -0.44 13.76 10.52
C GLY A 49 -1.00 12.93 11.67
N LEU A 50 -0.87 11.60 11.66
CA LEU A 50 -0.95 10.79 12.90
C LEU A 50 0.09 11.20 13.98
N GLY A 51 0.88 12.25 13.76
CA GLY A 51 1.79 12.87 14.74
C GLY A 51 1.76 14.41 14.88
N THR A 52 1.02 15.19 14.08
CA THR A 52 1.09 16.67 14.15
C THR A 52 -0.14 17.26 14.82
N LYS A 53 0.00 17.59 16.12
CA LYS A 53 -0.90 18.54 16.79
C LYS A 53 -0.69 19.93 16.17
N GLY A 54 -1.37 20.27 15.08
CA GLY A 54 -1.53 21.67 14.68
C GLY A 54 -1.54 22.02 13.19
N ASP A 55 -1.26 21.09 12.27
CA ASP A 55 -1.33 21.38 10.83
C ASP A 55 -2.46 20.57 10.19
N ASP A 56 -3.22 21.21 9.30
CA ASP A 56 -4.23 20.53 8.49
C ASP A 56 -3.54 19.44 7.66
N ALA A 57 -4.00 18.19 7.79
CA ALA A 57 -3.53 17.06 7.00
C ALA A 57 -3.54 17.41 5.51
N ASP A 58 -2.44 17.14 4.79
CA ASP A 58 -2.40 17.35 3.34
C ASP A 58 -3.50 16.49 2.68
N PRO A 59 -4.51 17.11 2.03
CA PRO A 59 -5.63 16.38 1.43
C PRO A 59 -5.19 15.34 0.41
N LYS A 60 -4.05 15.53 -0.26
CA LYS A 60 -3.51 14.56 -1.21
C LYS A 60 -3.03 13.31 -0.51
N ILE A 61 -2.31 13.46 0.60
CA ILE A 61 -1.78 12.33 1.38
C ILE A 61 -2.93 11.52 2.00
N VAL A 62 -3.98 12.20 2.47
CA VAL A 62 -5.20 11.54 2.96
C VAL A 62 -5.89 10.76 1.84
N ALA A 63 -5.98 11.34 0.64
CA ALA A 63 -6.55 10.65 -0.51
C ALA A 63 -5.73 9.41 -0.90
N SER A 64 -4.39 9.50 -0.91
CA SER A 64 -3.50 8.36 -1.15
C SER A 64 -3.74 7.23 -0.15
N GLY A 65 -3.76 7.53 1.15
CA GLY A 65 -4.06 6.52 2.19
C GLY A 65 -5.44 5.88 2.01
N THR A 66 -6.43 6.66 1.59
CA THR A 66 -7.80 6.18 1.34
C THR A 66 -7.88 5.22 0.14
N LYS A 67 -7.09 5.45 -0.92
CA LYS A 67 -7.01 4.52 -2.07
C LYS A 67 -6.56 3.13 -1.62
N PHE A 68 -5.52 3.06 -0.80
CA PHE A 68 -4.98 1.78 -0.30
C PHE A 68 -5.90 1.08 0.70
N LEU A 69 -6.64 1.83 1.52
CA LEU A 69 -7.70 1.26 2.36
C LEU A 69 -8.77 0.57 1.50
N ALA A 70 -9.20 1.20 0.40
CA ALA A 70 -10.20 0.62 -0.49
C ALA A 70 -9.72 -0.70 -1.11
N ILE A 71 -8.46 -0.77 -1.56
CA ILE A 71 -7.86 -1.99 -2.11
C ILE A 71 -7.79 -3.09 -1.04
N ALA A 72 -7.27 -2.76 0.15
CA ALA A 72 -7.17 -3.72 1.25
C ALA A 72 -8.54 -4.25 1.68
N THR A 73 -9.57 -3.39 1.67
CA THR A 73 -10.96 -3.76 2.01
C THR A 73 -11.50 -4.80 1.03
N VAL A 74 -11.29 -4.58 -0.26
CA VAL A 74 -11.74 -5.53 -1.29
C VAL A 74 -10.98 -6.86 -1.21
N LEU A 75 -9.67 -6.82 -0.99
CA LEU A 75 -8.84 -8.03 -0.89
C LEU A 75 -9.06 -8.82 0.41
N ALA A 76 -9.53 -8.17 1.46
CA ALA A 76 -9.89 -8.82 2.72
C ALA A 76 -11.37 -9.26 2.78
N ASP A 77 -12.10 -9.22 1.66
CA ASP A 77 -13.55 -9.52 1.62
C ASP A 77 -14.34 -8.76 2.71
N ASP A 78 -14.03 -7.46 2.89
CA ASP A 78 -14.61 -6.58 3.92
C ASP A 78 -14.33 -6.99 5.39
N ASP A 79 -13.31 -7.81 5.66
CA ASP A 79 -12.89 -8.16 7.03
C ASP A 79 -12.14 -7.00 7.72
N GLU A 80 -12.91 -6.07 8.28
CA GLU A 80 -12.40 -4.91 9.03
C GLU A 80 -11.50 -5.31 10.21
N ALA A 81 -11.74 -6.47 10.85
CA ALA A 81 -10.97 -6.91 12.00
C ALA A 81 -9.57 -7.36 11.59
N GLN A 82 -9.46 -8.07 10.47
CA GLN A 82 -8.18 -8.43 9.87
C GLN A 82 -7.42 -7.17 9.42
N ILE A 83 -8.06 -6.29 8.66
CA ILE A 83 -7.46 -5.02 8.18
C ILE A 83 -6.90 -4.22 9.34
N LYS A 84 -7.67 -4.10 10.44
CA LYS A 84 -7.23 -3.38 11.63
C LYS A 84 -6.01 -4.05 12.27
N THR A 85 -6.05 -5.37 12.43
CA THR A 85 -4.95 -6.13 13.05
C THR A 85 -3.64 -5.96 12.26
N ASP A 86 -3.72 -6.05 10.94
CA ASP A 86 -2.56 -5.93 10.06
C ASP A 86 -2.06 -4.47 9.99
N PHE A 87 -2.97 -3.50 10.00
CA PHE A 87 -2.61 -2.08 10.09
C PHE A 87 -1.88 -1.75 11.39
N ASP A 88 -2.40 -2.20 12.54
CA ASP A 88 -1.77 -2.01 13.84
C ASP A 88 -0.34 -2.59 13.85
N ALA A 89 -0.14 -3.76 13.21
CA ALA A 89 1.18 -4.36 13.06
C ALA A 89 2.17 -3.51 12.22
N GLN A 90 1.68 -2.83 11.17
CA GLN A 90 2.50 -1.89 10.39
C GLN A 90 2.82 -0.63 11.20
N ILE A 91 1.85 -0.07 11.94
CA ILE A 91 2.09 1.08 12.83
C ILE A 91 3.17 0.73 13.87
N ASP A 92 3.12 -0.46 14.47
CA ASP A 92 4.16 -0.94 15.38
C ASP A 92 5.53 -1.08 14.70
N LYS A 93 5.57 -1.46 13.42
CA LYS A 93 6.81 -1.51 12.63
C LYS A 93 7.39 -0.10 12.45
N PHE A 94 6.59 0.87 12.04
CA PHE A 94 7.02 2.26 11.94
C PHE A 94 7.45 2.83 13.28
N ALA A 95 6.74 2.51 14.37
CA ALA A 95 7.12 2.94 15.71
C ALA A 95 8.47 2.36 16.18
N ARG A 96 8.92 1.22 15.63
CA ARG A 96 10.27 0.70 15.89
C ARG A 96 11.33 1.48 15.10
N ILE A 97 11.04 1.83 13.85
CA ILE A 97 11.91 2.65 13.00
C ILE A 97 12.18 4.01 13.66
N THR A 98 11.14 4.66 14.21
CA THR A 98 11.27 5.99 14.85
C THR A 98 12.07 5.98 16.15
N LYS A 99 12.36 4.82 16.75
CA LYS A 99 13.21 4.74 17.96
C LYS A 99 14.69 4.96 17.65
N ASN A 100 15.13 4.67 16.42
CA ASN A 100 16.51 4.86 15.97
C ASN A 100 16.52 5.60 14.61
N PRO A 101 16.04 6.86 14.54
CA PRO A 101 15.79 7.54 13.27
C PRO A 101 17.09 7.95 12.53
N GLU A 102 18.23 7.93 13.21
CA GLU A 102 19.55 8.24 12.63
C GLU A 102 20.26 6.99 12.08
N ASP A 103 19.74 5.79 12.33
CA ASP A 103 20.29 4.54 11.83
C ASP A 103 20.12 4.47 10.29
N PRO A 104 21.21 4.38 9.50
CA PRO A 104 21.13 4.28 8.05
C PRO A 104 20.23 3.15 7.55
N ASP A 105 20.14 2.04 8.27
CA ASP A 105 19.30 0.91 7.89
C ASP A 105 17.81 1.21 8.10
N MET A 106 17.48 2.01 9.13
CA MET A 106 16.11 2.47 9.37
C MET A 106 15.69 3.54 8.35
N ILE A 107 16.60 4.47 8.03
CA ILE A 107 16.40 5.47 6.97
C ILE A 107 16.15 4.78 5.64
N LYS A 108 16.98 3.80 5.28
CA LYS A 108 16.81 3.01 4.06
C LYS A 108 15.47 2.29 4.02
N GLN A 109 15.04 1.68 5.12
CA GLN A 109 13.73 1.03 5.17
C GLN A 109 12.57 2.01 4.90
N VAL A 110 12.62 3.23 5.45
CA VAL A 110 11.59 4.24 5.17
C VAL A 110 11.64 4.69 3.70
N GLN A 111 12.83 4.84 3.13
CA GLN A 111 13.01 5.18 1.71
C GLN A 111 12.45 4.08 0.80
N ASP A 112 12.81 2.82 1.05
CA ASP A 112 12.35 1.67 0.27
C ASP A 112 10.80 1.57 0.35
N ILE A 113 10.19 1.83 1.51
CA ILE A 113 8.72 1.88 1.68
C ILE A 113 8.12 3.06 0.89
N SER A 114 8.70 4.25 1.02
CA SER A 114 8.23 5.45 0.32
C SER A 114 8.24 5.26 -1.20
N GLU A 115 9.30 4.66 -1.74
CA GLU A 115 9.44 4.36 -3.17
C GLU A 115 8.38 3.33 -3.60
N SER A 116 8.21 2.25 -2.84
CA SER A 116 7.20 1.23 -3.11
C SER A 116 5.78 1.80 -3.13
N CYS A 117 5.42 2.62 -2.13
CA CYS A 117 4.08 3.20 -2.04
C CYS A 117 3.80 4.25 -3.11
N THR A 118 4.81 5.03 -3.51
CA THR A 118 4.69 5.98 -4.63
C THR A 118 4.50 5.24 -5.95
N PHE A 119 5.23 4.15 -6.16
CA PHE A 119 5.07 3.30 -7.33
C PHE A 119 3.68 2.67 -7.38
N LEU A 120 3.22 2.06 -6.29
CA LEU A 120 1.89 1.47 -6.22
C LEU A 120 0.78 2.51 -6.40
N GLU A 121 0.93 3.72 -5.86
CA GLU A 121 -0.04 4.79 -6.07
C GLU A 121 -0.14 5.15 -7.56
N THR A 122 1.00 5.22 -8.24
CA THR A 122 1.04 5.48 -9.69
C THR A 122 0.32 4.38 -10.48
N LEU A 123 0.48 3.11 -10.08
CA LEU A 123 -0.24 2.00 -10.72
C LEU A 123 -1.76 2.08 -10.48
N VAL A 124 -2.17 2.38 -9.25
CA VAL A 124 -3.59 2.53 -8.89
C VAL A 124 -4.21 3.70 -9.64
N ASP A 125 -3.50 4.82 -9.76
CA ASP A 125 -3.99 5.99 -10.51
C ASP A 125 -4.15 5.67 -12.00
N ALA A 126 -3.18 4.97 -12.61
CA ALA A 126 -3.30 4.52 -13.98
C ALA A 126 -4.48 3.54 -14.19
N MET A 127 -4.81 2.71 -13.20
CA MET A 127 -5.97 1.82 -13.24
C MET A 127 -7.30 2.57 -13.14
N ILE A 128 -7.38 3.59 -12.27
CA ILE A 128 -8.55 4.45 -12.15
C ILE A 128 -8.77 5.23 -13.45
N GLU A 129 -7.72 5.83 -14.01
CA GLU A 129 -7.78 6.58 -15.27
C GLU A 129 -8.18 5.72 -16.47
N SER A 130 -7.78 4.44 -16.48
CA SER A 130 -8.14 3.49 -17.54
C SER A 130 -9.52 2.85 -17.37
N GLY A 131 -10.22 3.10 -16.25
CA GLY A 131 -11.56 2.55 -15.97
C GLY A 131 -11.55 1.03 -15.72
N THR A 132 -10.45 0.49 -15.19
CA THR A 132 -10.25 -0.94 -14.95
C THR A 132 -10.46 -1.37 -13.50
N LEU A 133 -10.90 -0.44 -12.64
CA LEU A 133 -11.32 -0.62 -11.25
C LEU A 133 -12.85 -0.62 -11.12
#